data_AF-A0A2N6NJN7-F1
#
_entry.id   AF-A0A2N6NJN7-F1
#
_cell.length_a   1.000
_cell.length_b   1.000
_cell.length_c   1.000
_cell.angle_alpha   90.00
_cell.angle_beta   90.00
_cell.angle_gamma   90.00
#
_symmetry.space_group_name_H-M   'P 1'
#
loop_
_entity.id
_entity.type
_entity.pdbx_description
1 polymer ?
#
loop_
_entity_poly.entity_id
_entity_poly.type
_entity_poly.pdbx_seq_one_letter_code
_entity_poly.pdbx_strand_id
1 'polypeptide(L)'
;MRKKDAAATWRMCLNCNEHCTTIGHPVDLYTKSGDVGAYSSILILIPDYRVAVPILAAGSDSATAVGVAVERVVQGILPALETAARGQAATNLGGMYSTTATNSTLVLKAGQDGMVIEKWVSSNGVDTLAGLGMFAQSSGRTLRRLSLVPMGLEEEKEKEKEKEAEEEEEDGQRRVYYRALIETTLDGVDEAVPRVNDLNDVAWNLLDAYQWGGIGIDEFVFMLGEDGKATAVRPRAMRETYYVRR
;
A
#
# COMPACT_ATOMS: atom_id res chain seq x y z
N MET A 1 -7.72 37.53 27.39
CA MET A 1 -8.19 36.14 27.54
C MET A 1 -7.19 35.22 26.86
N ARG A 2 -6.64 34.24 27.58
CA ARG A 2 -5.59 33.32 27.09
C ARG A 2 -6.13 32.44 25.97
N LYS A 3 -5.46 32.44 24.81
CA LYS A 3 -5.58 31.37 23.80
C LYS A 3 -5.11 30.07 24.44
N LYS A 4 -5.97 29.06 24.45
CA LYS A 4 -5.56 27.67 24.58
C LYS A 4 -5.43 27.14 23.17
N ASP A 5 -4.23 27.23 22.60
CA ASP A 5 -3.88 26.49 21.39
C ASP A 5 -3.72 25.03 21.79
N ALA A 6 -4.79 24.25 21.63
CA ALA A 6 -4.72 22.79 21.69
C ALA A 6 -4.47 22.29 20.27
N ALA A 7 -3.20 22.26 19.85
CA ALA A 7 -2.77 21.39 18.78
C ALA A 7 -2.78 19.96 19.35
N ALA A 8 -3.93 19.31 19.30
CA ALA A 8 -4.04 17.90 19.61
C ALA A 8 -3.84 17.12 18.30
N THR A 9 -2.65 16.55 18.14
CA THR A 9 -2.38 15.54 17.13
C THR A 9 -3.14 14.28 17.53
N TRP A 10 -4.37 14.13 17.08
CA TRP A 10 -5.13 12.90 17.30
C TRP A 10 -4.64 11.86 16.29
N ARG A 11 -3.79 10.96 16.76
CA ARG A 11 -3.54 9.69 16.07
C ARG A 11 -4.69 8.77 16.48
N MET A 12 -5.73 8.71 15.66
CA MET A 12 -6.86 7.82 15.92
C MET A 12 -6.47 6.40 15.50
N CYS A 13 -5.67 5.69 16.31
CA CYS A 13 -5.64 4.23 16.24
C CYS A 13 -6.94 3.72 16.88
N LEU A 14 -8.00 3.66 16.08
CA LEU A 14 -9.20 2.91 16.43
C LEU A 14 -8.83 1.42 16.37
N ASN A 15 -8.36 0.89 17.49
CA ASN A 15 -8.43 -0.54 17.77
C ASN A 15 -9.91 -0.82 18.09
N CYS A 16 -10.74 -0.95 17.04
CA CYS A 16 -12.18 -1.12 17.18
C CYS A 16 -12.57 -2.50 16.70
N ASN A 17 -12.69 -3.43 17.65
CA ASN A 17 -13.58 -4.57 17.48
C ASN A 17 -14.98 -4.01 17.19
N GLU A 18 -15.55 -4.43 16.07
CA GLU A 18 -16.98 -4.36 15.70
C GLU A 18 -17.50 -3.15 14.91
N HIS A 19 -16.83 -1.99 14.84
CA HIS A 19 -17.23 -0.87 13.94
C HIS A 19 -16.02 -0.19 13.27
N CYS A 20 -15.12 -1.01 12.73
CA CYS A 20 -14.03 -0.54 11.88
C CYS A 20 -14.60 0.01 10.56
N THR A 21 -14.14 1.19 10.12
CA THR A 21 -13.91 1.40 8.68
C THR A 21 -13.19 0.14 8.18
N THR A 22 -13.77 -0.52 7.18
CA THR A 22 -13.77 -1.97 6.98
C THR A 22 -12.41 -2.60 6.58
N ILE A 23 -11.28 -1.99 6.91
CA ILE A 23 -10.10 -2.07 6.05
C ILE A 23 -8.81 -2.19 6.88
N GLY A 24 -7.99 -3.19 6.51
CA GLY A 24 -6.79 -3.63 7.21
C GLY A 24 -5.57 -2.69 7.12
N HIS A 25 -5.73 -1.37 7.01
CA HIS A 25 -4.62 -0.42 7.14
C HIS A 25 -5.07 0.89 7.82
N PRO A 26 -4.19 1.52 8.63
CA PRO A 26 -4.48 2.83 9.20
C PRO A 26 -4.43 3.93 8.13
N VAL A 27 -5.38 4.87 8.19
CA VAL A 27 -5.39 6.09 7.34
C VAL A 27 -5.19 7.31 8.22
N ASP A 28 -4.21 8.14 7.89
CA ASP A 28 -3.89 9.35 8.65
C ASP A 28 -4.74 10.56 8.18
N LEU A 29 -5.42 11.19 9.13
CA LEU A 29 -6.25 12.39 8.93
C LEU A 29 -5.59 13.59 9.62
N TYR A 30 -5.07 14.54 8.85
CA TYR A 30 -4.53 15.78 9.41
C TYR A 30 -5.61 16.85 9.42
N THR A 31 -6.02 17.27 10.62
CA THR A 31 -7.14 18.20 10.76
C THR A 31 -6.75 19.50 11.45
N LYS A 32 -7.40 20.59 11.04
CA LYS A 32 -7.32 21.88 11.75
C LYS A 32 -8.70 22.52 11.81
N SER A 33 -9.20 22.73 13.01
CA SER A 33 -10.46 23.45 13.26
C SER A 33 -10.23 24.93 13.59
N GLY A 34 -11.30 25.72 13.48
CA GLY A 34 -11.33 27.11 13.91
C GLY A 34 -12.75 27.63 14.09
N ASP A 35 -12.99 28.35 15.17
CA ASP A 35 -14.29 28.90 15.53
C ASP A 35 -14.17 30.38 15.91
N VAL A 36 -15.04 31.22 15.36
CA VAL A 36 -15.15 32.64 15.68
C VAL A 36 -16.63 33.06 15.64
N GLY A 37 -17.24 33.23 16.81
CA GLY A 37 -18.64 33.66 16.92
C GLY A 37 -19.58 32.67 16.24
N ALA A 38 -20.35 33.15 15.27
CA ALA A 38 -21.26 32.32 14.47
C ALA A 38 -20.58 31.64 13.27
N TYR A 39 -19.25 31.58 13.22
CA TYR A 39 -18.49 30.94 12.13
C TYR A 39 -17.68 29.78 12.69
N SER A 40 -17.78 28.63 12.04
CA SER A 40 -17.05 27.41 12.38
C SER A 40 -16.41 26.82 11.13
N SER A 41 -15.23 26.22 11.28
CA SER A 41 -14.44 25.69 10.18
C SER A 41 -13.63 24.47 10.59
N ILE A 42 -13.40 23.57 9.64
CA ILE A 42 -12.41 22.52 9.74
C ILE A 42 -11.82 22.21 8.37
N LEU A 43 -10.50 22.05 8.33
CA LEU A 43 -9.77 21.52 7.20
C LEU A 43 -9.35 20.08 7.53
N ILE A 44 -9.61 19.15 6.62
CA ILE A 44 -9.18 17.75 6.70
C ILE A 44 -8.25 17.48 5.52
N LEU A 45 -7.04 16.98 5.77
CA LEU A 45 -6.10 16.53 4.74
C LEU A 45 -5.91 15.03 4.87
N ILE A 46 -6.01 14.34 3.73
CA ILE A 46 -5.75 12.90 3.60
C ILE A 46 -4.66 12.74 2.53
N PRO A 47 -3.37 12.73 2.93
CA PRO A 47 -2.25 12.67 2.00
C PRO A 47 -2.27 11.42 1.13
N ASP A 48 -2.68 10.27 1.68
CA ASP A 48 -2.66 8.97 1.00
C ASP A 48 -3.53 8.96 -0.26
N TYR A 49 -4.69 9.62 -0.22
CA TYR A 49 -5.57 9.78 -1.39
C TYR A 49 -5.37 11.12 -2.11
N ARG A 50 -4.44 11.97 -1.64
CA ARG A 50 -4.22 13.34 -2.13
C ARG A 50 -5.50 14.19 -2.13
N VAL A 51 -6.32 14.03 -1.09
CA VAL A 51 -7.59 14.74 -0.94
C VAL A 51 -7.53 15.73 0.22
N ALA A 52 -8.12 16.92 0.02
CA ALA A 52 -8.34 17.92 1.05
C ALA A 52 -9.82 18.30 1.09
N VAL A 53 -10.42 18.28 2.28
CA VAL A 53 -11.83 18.61 2.50
C VAL A 53 -11.92 19.81 3.44
N PRO A 54 -12.17 21.03 2.92
CA PRO A 54 -12.52 22.18 3.74
C PRO A 54 -14.03 22.21 4.00
N ILE A 55 -14.41 22.32 5.27
CA ILE A 55 -15.81 22.50 5.70
C ILE A 55 -15.90 23.83 6.44
N LEU A 56 -16.81 24.68 5.98
CA LEU A 56 -17.05 26.01 6.54
C LEU A 56 -18.55 26.16 6.79
N ALA A 57 -18.92 26.60 7.98
CA ALA A 57 -20.31 26.87 8.33
C ALA A 57 -20.45 28.23 9.01
N ALA A 58 -21.58 28.88 8.77
CA ALA A 58 -21.97 30.11 9.44
C ALA A 58 -23.40 29.99 9.97
N GLY A 59 -23.65 30.40 11.21
CA GLY A 59 -24.95 30.35 11.86
C GLY A 59 -24.86 30.15 13.37
N SER A 60 -26.02 30.20 14.04
CA SER A 60 -26.13 29.93 15.48
C SER A 60 -25.62 28.53 15.87
N ASP A 61 -25.77 27.57 14.95
CA ASP A 61 -25.42 26.16 15.14
C ASP A 61 -24.23 25.73 14.25
N SER A 62 -23.35 26.66 13.87
CA SER A 62 -22.23 26.41 12.95
C SER A 62 -21.33 25.27 13.41
N ALA A 63 -21.03 25.19 14.72
CA ALA A 63 -20.19 24.15 15.28
C ALA A 63 -20.81 22.75 15.14
N THR A 64 -22.13 22.63 15.40
CA THR A 64 -22.88 21.38 15.24
C THR A 64 -22.93 20.97 13.77
N ALA A 65 -23.18 21.91 12.86
CA ALA A 65 -23.21 21.65 11.43
C ALA A 65 -21.86 21.13 10.92
N VAL A 66 -20.74 21.73 11.35
CA VAL A 66 -19.40 21.25 11.03
C VAL A 66 -19.18 19.83 11.56
N GLY A 67 -19.52 19.56 12.83
CA GLY A 67 -19.37 18.23 13.42
C GLY A 67 -20.12 17.13 12.65
N VAL A 68 -21.38 17.39 12.30
CA VAL A 68 -22.19 16.45 11.50
C VAL A 68 -21.60 16.27 10.09
N ALA A 69 -21.13 17.35 9.46
CA ALA A 69 -20.52 17.27 8.14
C ALA A 69 -19.23 16.42 8.16
N VAL A 70 -18.39 16.58 9.17
CA VAL A 70 -17.16 15.76 9.35
C VAL A 70 -17.52 14.28 9.47
N GLU A 71 -18.50 13.93 10.31
CA GLU A 71 -18.92 12.54 10.48
C GLU A 71 -19.37 11.92 9.14
N ARG A 72 -20.14 12.67 8.34
CA ARG A 72 -20.58 12.22 7.02
C ARG A 72 -19.44 12.08 6.02
N VAL A 73 -18.45 12.97 6.09
CA VAL A 73 -17.24 12.87 5.26
C VAL A 73 -16.45 11.61 5.62
N VAL A 74 -16.19 11.36 6.91
CA VAL A 74 -15.43 10.18 7.34
C VAL A 74 -16.17 8.89 7.03
N GLN A 75 -17.48 8.82 7.31
CA GLN A 75 -18.27 7.61 7.05
C GLN A 75 -18.55 7.36 5.56
N GLY A 76 -18.64 8.41 4.74
CA GLY A 76 -19.06 8.30 3.34
C GLY A 76 -17.92 8.40 2.34
N ILE A 77 -17.07 9.42 2.47
CA ILE A 77 -16.02 9.72 1.47
C ILE A 77 -14.84 8.75 1.62
N LEU A 78 -14.43 8.42 2.85
CA LEU A 78 -13.24 7.57 3.05
C LEU A 78 -13.39 6.18 2.38
N PRO A 79 -14.48 5.41 2.60
CA PRO A 79 -14.68 4.13 1.91
C PRO A 79 -14.76 4.25 0.38
N ALA A 80 -15.27 5.37 -0.12
CA ALA A 80 -15.37 5.63 -1.56
C ALA A 80 -13.98 5.90 -2.17
N LEU A 81 -13.14 6.68 -1.48
CA LEU A 81 -11.76 6.93 -1.89
C LEU A 81 -10.94 5.64 -1.90
N GLU A 82 -11.10 4.77 -0.91
CA GLU A 82 -10.42 3.47 -0.85
C GLU A 82 -10.85 2.55 -1.98
N THR A 83 -12.16 2.49 -2.26
CA THR A 83 -12.68 1.71 -3.38
C THR A 83 -12.15 2.23 -4.72
N ALA A 84 -12.08 3.55 -4.89
CA ALA A 84 -11.52 4.17 -6.08
C ALA A 84 -10.01 3.89 -6.22
N ALA A 85 -9.25 4.05 -5.14
CA ALA A 85 -7.81 3.78 -5.11
C ALA A 85 -7.51 2.30 -5.41
N ARG A 86 -8.30 1.37 -4.87
CA ARG A 86 -8.21 -0.06 -5.17
C ARG A 86 -8.45 -0.33 -6.66
N GLY A 87 -9.49 0.26 -7.24
CA GLY A 87 -9.79 0.13 -8.67
C GLY A 87 -8.68 0.67 -9.57
N GLN A 88 -8.09 1.80 -9.17
CA GLN A 88 -6.94 2.39 -9.87
C GLN A 88 -5.69 1.50 -9.75
N ALA A 89 -5.37 0.99 -8.57
CA ALA A 89 -4.25 0.07 -8.37
C ALA A 89 -4.42 -1.23 -9.17
N ALA A 90 -5.64 -1.78 -9.22
CA ALA A 90 -5.96 -2.95 -10.03
C ALA A 90 -5.72 -2.70 -11.53
N THR A 91 -6.06 -1.50 -12.01
CA THR A 91 -5.91 -1.12 -13.42
C THR A 91 -4.47 -0.77 -13.78
N ASN A 92 -3.74 -0.15 -12.86
CA ASN A 92 -2.40 0.37 -13.12
C ASN A 92 -1.31 -0.67 -12.88
N LEU A 93 -1.45 -1.50 -11.84
CA LEU A 93 -0.43 -2.48 -11.44
C LEU A 93 -0.87 -3.93 -11.65
N GLY A 94 -2.18 -4.19 -11.70
CA GLY A 94 -2.70 -5.54 -11.88
C GLY A 94 -2.40 -6.09 -13.27
N GLY A 95 -2.19 -7.40 -13.34
CA GLY A 95 -1.90 -8.09 -14.60
C GLY A 95 -0.90 -9.21 -14.43
N MET A 96 -0.58 -9.84 -15.57
CA MET A 96 0.45 -10.87 -15.66
C MET A 96 1.70 -10.26 -16.29
N TYR A 97 2.81 -10.39 -15.60
CA TYR A 97 4.15 -10.01 -16.05
C TYR A 97 4.92 -11.27 -16.36
N SER A 98 5.62 -11.28 -17.49
CA SER A 98 6.41 -12.45 -17.90
C SER A 98 7.60 -12.03 -18.73
N THR A 99 8.59 -12.91 -18.78
CA THR A 99 9.76 -12.77 -19.65
C THR A 99 10.05 -14.12 -20.28
N THR A 100 10.29 -14.12 -21.60
CA THR A 100 10.57 -15.34 -22.37
C THR A 100 11.99 -15.84 -22.18
N ALA A 101 12.92 -14.99 -21.75
CA ALA A 101 14.34 -15.34 -21.61
C ALA A 101 14.56 -16.43 -20.55
N THR A 102 13.80 -16.39 -19.45
CA THR A 102 13.97 -17.29 -18.29
C THR A 102 12.70 -18.05 -17.92
N ASN A 103 11.62 -17.85 -18.68
CA ASN A 103 10.26 -18.33 -18.38
C ASN A 103 9.73 -17.88 -17.00
N SER A 104 10.19 -16.73 -16.49
CA SER A 104 9.68 -16.16 -15.25
C SER A 104 8.29 -15.54 -15.44
N THR A 105 7.43 -15.65 -14.43
CA THR A 105 6.04 -15.13 -14.46
C THR A 105 5.65 -14.58 -13.08
N LEU A 106 5.02 -13.41 -13.04
CA LEU A 106 4.45 -12.79 -11.85
C LEU A 106 3.01 -12.36 -12.15
N VAL A 107 2.06 -12.74 -11.31
CA VAL A 107 0.64 -12.37 -11.44
C VAL A 107 0.24 -11.52 -10.25
N LEU A 108 -0.23 -10.31 -10.52
CA LEU A 108 -0.69 -9.35 -9.53
C LEU A 108 -2.19 -9.12 -9.64
N LYS A 109 -2.86 -9.10 -8.48
CA LYS A 109 -4.31 -8.92 -8.39
C LYS A 109 -4.66 -8.01 -7.22
N ALA A 110 -5.70 -7.20 -7.38
CA ALA A 110 -6.26 -6.45 -6.26
C ALA A 110 -7.07 -7.39 -5.35
N GLY A 111 -6.62 -7.51 -4.11
CA GLY A 111 -7.37 -8.10 -3.00
C GLY A 111 -8.21 -7.08 -2.24
N GLN A 112 -8.84 -7.52 -1.17
CA GLN A 112 -9.68 -6.67 -0.31
C GLN A 112 -8.85 -5.57 0.39
N ASP A 113 -7.65 -5.93 0.85
CA ASP A 113 -6.76 -5.08 1.66
C ASP A 113 -5.55 -4.51 0.90
N GLY A 114 -5.51 -4.65 -0.43
CA GLY A 114 -4.40 -4.12 -1.23
C GLY A 114 -4.05 -5.00 -2.44
N MET A 115 -2.92 -4.73 -3.07
CA MET A 115 -2.41 -5.54 -4.18
C MET A 115 -1.74 -6.80 -3.64
N VAL A 116 -2.05 -7.96 -4.21
CA VAL A 116 -1.55 -9.27 -3.78
C VAL A 116 -0.81 -9.95 -4.92
N ILE A 117 0.29 -10.61 -4.60
CA ILE A 117 1.00 -11.50 -5.50
C ILE A 117 0.30 -12.86 -5.48
N GLU A 118 -0.39 -13.20 -6.56
CA GLU A 118 -1.16 -14.45 -6.69
C GLU A 118 -0.26 -15.61 -7.15
N LYS A 119 0.67 -15.33 -8.06
CA LYS A 119 1.60 -16.33 -8.59
C LYS A 119 2.95 -15.70 -8.84
N TRP A 120 4.02 -16.37 -8.42
CA TRP A 120 5.38 -15.94 -8.70
C TRP A 120 6.30 -17.11 -9.01
N VAL A 121 6.71 -17.18 -10.27
CA VAL A 121 7.68 -18.14 -10.79
C VAL A 121 8.91 -17.36 -11.24
N SER A 122 10.07 -17.71 -10.69
CA SER A 122 11.36 -17.11 -11.00
C SER A 122 12.14 -17.93 -12.01
N SER A 123 13.33 -17.44 -12.37
CA SER A 123 14.20 -17.99 -13.41
C SER A 123 14.35 -19.51 -13.29
N ASN A 124 14.25 -20.22 -14.43
CA ASN A 124 14.28 -21.68 -14.52
C ASN A 124 13.05 -22.40 -13.95
N GLY A 125 11.91 -21.71 -13.80
CA GLY A 125 10.63 -22.34 -13.45
C GLY A 125 10.45 -22.63 -11.96
N VAL A 126 11.21 -21.95 -11.10
CA VAL A 126 11.12 -22.14 -9.65
C VAL A 126 9.93 -21.36 -9.09
N ASP A 127 9.00 -22.05 -8.42
CA ASP A 127 7.89 -21.42 -7.73
C ASP A 127 8.38 -20.76 -6.43
N THR A 128 8.44 -19.43 -6.44
CA THR A 128 8.97 -18.64 -5.32
C THR A 128 7.98 -18.61 -4.15
N LEU A 129 6.67 -18.65 -4.41
CA LEU A 129 5.67 -18.73 -3.34
C LEU A 129 5.70 -20.09 -2.66
N ALA A 130 5.89 -21.18 -3.40
CA ALA A 130 6.07 -22.51 -2.82
C ALA A 130 7.33 -22.56 -1.95
N GLY A 131 8.45 -21.99 -2.41
CA GLY A 131 9.68 -21.89 -1.63
C GLY A 131 9.50 -21.10 -0.33
N LEU A 132 8.79 -19.96 -0.38
CA LEU A 132 8.42 -19.19 0.80
C LEU A 132 7.51 -19.97 1.75
N GLY A 133 6.56 -20.73 1.22
CA GLY A 133 5.68 -21.60 1.99
C GLY A 133 6.45 -22.68 2.74
N MET A 134 7.39 -23.36 2.07
CA MET A 134 8.26 -24.35 2.72
C MET A 134 9.13 -23.73 3.82
N PHE A 135 9.65 -22.52 3.60
CA PHE A 135 10.39 -21.82 4.64
C PHE A 135 9.49 -21.50 5.83
N ALA A 136 8.30 -20.93 5.61
CA ALA A 136 7.36 -20.62 6.69
C ALA A 136 7.06 -21.88 7.52
N GLN A 137 6.83 -23.02 6.86
CA GLN A 137 6.56 -24.31 7.52
C GLN A 137 7.72 -24.78 8.39
N SER A 138 8.97 -24.49 8.02
CA SER A 138 10.13 -24.82 8.85
C SER A 138 10.12 -24.14 10.22
N SER A 139 9.36 -23.04 10.34
CA SER A 139 9.12 -22.31 11.60
C SER A 139 7.76 -22.59 12.24
N GLY A 140 7.03 -23.61 11.77
CA GLY A 140 5.68 -23.95 12.24
C GLY A 140 4.61 -22.94 11.81
N ARG A 141 4.81 -22.31 10.65
CA ARG A 141 3.91 -21.29 10.11
C ARG A 141 3.44 -21.64 8.70
N THR A 142 2.26 -21.19 8.33
CA THR A 142 1.74 -21.33 6.98
C THR A 142 1.74 -19.99 6.26
N LEU A 143 2.23 -19.96 5.01
CA LEU A 143 2.16 -18.76 4.17
C LEU A 143 0.70 -18.46 3.79
N ARG A 144 0.20 -17.27 4.12
CA ARG A 144 -1.17 -16.85 3.84
C ARG A 144 -1.26 -16.08 2.54
N ARG A 145 -0.48 -14.99 2.42
CA ARG A 145 -0.44 -14.13 1.23
C ARG A 145 0.80 -13.25 1.20
N LEU A 146 1.14 -12.74 0.02
CA LEU A 146 2.11 -11.66 -0.17
C LEU A 146 1.38 -10.40 -0.63
N SER A 147 1.37 -9.37 0.21
CA SER A 147 0.68 -8.10 -0.06
C SER A 147 1.69 -7.00 -0.39
N LEU A 148 1.52 -6.30 -1.51
CA LEU A 148 2.39 -5.20 -1.92
C LEU A 148 2.00 -3.91 -1.20
N VAL A 149 2.99 -3.27 -0.60
CA VAL A 149 2.87 -1.99 0.11
C VAL A 149 3.81 -0.97 -0.54
N PRO A 150 3.32 0.23 -0.88
CA PRO A 150 4.17 1.27 -1.45
C PRO A 150 5.16 1.81 -0.42
N MET A 151 6.39 2.13 -0.85
CA MET A 151 7.39 2.76 0.02
C MET A 151 7.40 4.29 -0.08
N GLY A 152 6.64 4.87 -1.01
CA GLY A 152 6.67 6.32 -1.28
C GLY A 152 7.99 6.81 -1.88
N LEU A 153 8.90 5.89 -2.25
CA LEU A 153 10.12 6.20 -2.98
C LEU A 153 9.84 6.14 -4.47
N GLU A 154 10.27 7.18 -5.16
CA GLU A 154 10.09 7.34 -6.59
C GLU A 154 11.36 7.93 -7.19
N GLU A 155 11.76 7.38 -8.33
CA GLU A 155 12.87 7.89 -9.12
C GLU A 155 12.33 8.25 -10.50
N GLU A 156 12.46 9.52 -10.84
CA GLU A 156 12.34 9.96 -12.21
C GLU A 156 13.74 9.83 -12.84
N LYS A 157 13.90 8.93 -13.81
CA LYS A 157 15.10 8.99 -14.65
C LYS A 157 15.01 10.29 -15.45
N GLU A 158 15.76 11.31 -15.03
CA GLU A 158 16.00 12.46 -15.90
C GLU A 158 16.59 11.94 -17.22
N LYS A 159 16.20 12.57 -18.33
CA LYS A 159 16.76 12.28 -19.65
C LYS A 159 18.25 12.65 -19.64
N GLU A 160 19.10 11.76 -19.15
CA GLU A 160 20.54 11.90 -19.28
C GLU A 160 20.87 11.86 -20.78
N LYS A 161 21.10 13.04 -21.34
CA LYS A 161 21.75 13.19 -22.62
C LYS A 161 23.17 12.62 -22.48
N GLU A 162 23.42 11.56 -23.24
CA GLU A 162 24.74 11.03 -23.63
C GLU A 162 25.57 10.37 -22.51
N LYS A 163 25.59 9.03 -22.49
CA LYS A 163 26.76 8.26 -22.97
C LYS A 163 26.48 6.76 -23.11
N GLU A 164 26.77 6.32 -24.34
CA GLU A 164 27.08 5.00 -24.90
C GLU A 164 26.96 3.73 -24.03
N ALA A 165 26.27 2.77 -24.66
CA ALA A 165 26.41 1.32 -24.62
C ALA A 165 25.46 0.52 -23.69
N GLU A 166 24.49 -0.11 -24.38
CA GLU A 166 23.88 -1.42 -24.10
C GLU A 166 22.97 -1.53 -22.88
N GLU A 167 21.71 -1.13 -23.06
CA GLU A 167 20.52 -2.00 -22.98
C GLU A 167 19.32 -1.15 -23.44
N GLU A 168 18.49 -1.68 -24.35
CA GLU A 168 17.27 -1.03 -24.83
C GLU A 168 16.23 -0.95 -23.69
N GLU A 169 16.42 -0.05 -22.72
CA GLU A 169 15.38 0.32 -21.74
C GLU A 169 14.59 1.52 -22.29
N GLU A 170 13.29 1.28 -22.53
CA GLU A 170 12.34 2.28 -23.04
C GLU A 170 12.30 3.59 -22.22
N ASP A 171 12.30 4.68 -22.99
CA ASP A 171 12.27 6.10 -22.65
C ASP A 171 11.26 6.48 -21.55
N GLY A 172 11.64 7.40 -20.65
CA GLY A 172 10.73 8.14 -19.76
C GLY A 172 10.08 7.42 -18.58
N GLN A 173 10.48 6.19 -18.23
CA GLN A 173 9.80 5.42 -17.18
C GLN A 173 10.06 5.94 -15.76
N ARG A 174 8.98 6.30 -15.05
CA ARG A 174 9.02 6.61 -13.60
C ARG A 174 9.12 5.30 -12.83
N ARG A 175 10.12 5.20 -11.95
CA ARG A 175 10.33 4.02 -11.10
C ARG A 175 9.70 4.24 -9.74
N VAL A 176 8.90 3.30 -9.29
CA VAL A 176 8.24 3.34 -7.97
C VAL A 176 8.56 2.08 -7.19
N TYR A 177 8.86 2.24 -5.91
CA TYR A 177 9.35 1.16 -5.05
C TYR A 177 8.27 0.62 -4.12
N TYR A 178 8.20 -0.71 -4.04
CA TYR A 178 7.23 -1.45 -3.25
C TYR A 178 7.94 -2.52 -2.42
N ARG A 179 7.35 -2.86 -1.27
CA ARG A 179 7.70 -4.05 -0.50
C ARG A 179 6.54 -5.04 -0.44
N ALA A 180 6.84 -6.33 -0.52
CA ALA A 180 5.88 -7.39 -0.32
C ALA A 180 5.88 -7.82 1.16
N LEU A 181 4.81 -7.51 1.86
CA LEU A 181 4.54 -8.04 3.19
C LEU A 181 4.25 -9.54 3.10
N ILE A 182 5.05 -10.33 3.79
CA ILE A 182 4.92 -11.78 3.83
C ILE A 182 4.08 -12.14 5.06
N GLU A 183 2.82 -12.44 4.81
CA GLU A 183 1.86 -12.69 5.87
C GLU A 183 1.72 -14.18 6.10
N THR A 184 1.97 -14.60 7.34
CA THR A 184 2.04 -16.00 7.73
C THR A 184 1.21 -16.21 8.98
N THR A 185 0.61 -17.39 9.11
CA THR A 185 -0.19 -17.77 10.27
C THR A 185 0.55 -18.85 11.05
N LEU A 186 0.53 -18.77 12.37
CA LEU A 186 1.16 -19.77 13.24
C LEU A 186 0.26 -21.00 13.30
N ASP A 187 0.83 -22.17 13.03
CA ASP A 187 0.06 -23.40 12.97
C ASP A 187 -0.50 -23.77 14.35
N GLY A 188 -1.75 -24.23 14.39
CA GLY A 188 -2.42 -24.65 15.62
C GLY A 188 -2.93 -23.51 16.51
N VAL A 189 -2.84 -22.25 16.06
CA VAL A 189 -3.49 -21.11 16.72
C VAL A 189 -4.88 -20.88 16.13
N ASP A 190 -5.88 -20.75 17.00
CA ASP A 190 -7.22 -20.33 16.60
C ASP A 190 -7.21 -18.83 16.28
N GLU A 191 -7.34 -18.50 14.98
CA GLU A 191 -7.42 -17.13 14.46
C GLU A 191 -8.69 -16.40 14.89
N ALA A 192 -9.75 -17.13 15.29
CA ALA A 192 -11.00 -16.52 15.72
C ALA A 192 -10.90 -15.87 17.11
N VAL A 193 -9.82 -16.15 17.87
CA VAL A 193 -9.60 -15.58 19.20
C VAL A 193 -8.77 -14.31 19.07
N PRO A 194 -9.35 -13.11 19.31
CA PRO A 194 -8.60 -11.86 19.25
C PRO A 194 -7.52 -11.84 20.33
N ARG A 195 -6.29 -11.47 19.94
CA ARG A 195 -5.16 -11.38 20.85
C ARG A 195 -4.56 -9.98 20.78
N VAL A 196 -4.23 -9.42 21.94
CA VAL A 196 -3.50 -8.14 22.01
C VAL A 196 -2.09 -8.29 21.40
N ASN A 197 -1.48 -9.47 21.54
CA ASN A 197 -0.23 -9.83 20.90
C ASN A 197 -0.50 -10.99 19.94
N ASP A 198 -1.08 -10.69 18.78
CA ASP A 198 -1.34 -11.68 17.75
C ASP A 198 -0.02 -12.16 17.14
N LEU A 199 0.26 -13.45 17.28
CA LEU A 199 1.47 -14.08 16.76
C LEU A 199 1.45 -14.23 15.23
N ASN A 200 0.33 -13.89 14.59
CA ASN A 200 0.18 -13.84 13.13
C ASN A 200 0.63 -12.50 12.54
N ASP A 201 0.66 -11.42 13.33
CA ASP A 201 1.08 -10.08 12.89
C ASP A 201 2.61 -9.91 12.92
N VAL A 202 3.31 -10.76 12.15
CA VAL A 202 4.77 -10.76 12.06
C VAL A 202 5.28 -10.28 10.70
N ALA A 203 4.38 -9.87 9.80
CA ALA A 203 4.76 -9.50 8.43
C ALA A 203 5.79 -8.37 8.41
N TRP A 204 5.69 -7.42 9.34
CA TRP A 204 6.66 -6.34 9.53
C TRP A 204 8.02 -6.82 10.05
N ASN A 205 8.06 -7.93 10.79
CA ASN A 205 9.31 -8.54 11.26
C ASN A 205 10.03 -9.32 10.15
N LEU A 206 9.32 -9.67 9.07
CA LEU A 206 9.84 -10.47 7.96
C LEU A 206 10.37 -9.63 6.80
N LEU A 207 10.32 -8.29 6.90
CA LEU A 207 10.97 -7.40 5.95
C LEU A 207 12.48 -7.67 5.91
N ASP A 208 13.03 -7.84 4.71
CA ASP A 208 14.43 -8.23 4.48
C ASP A 208 14.88 -9.53 5.18
N ALA A 209 13.97 -10.31 5.81
CA ALA A 209 14.32 -11.55 6.49
C ALA A 209 14.72 -12.65 5.49
N TYR A 210 14.11 -12.61 4.31
CA TYR A 210 14.39 -13.51 3.21
C TYR A 210 15.18 -12.79 2.14
N GLN A 211 16.44 -13.19 1.95
CA GLN A 211 17.34 -12.52 1.02
C GLN A 211 17.89 -13.49 -0.02
N TRP A 212 18.09 -12.99 -1.22
CA TRP A 212 18.79 -13.69 -2.29
C TRP A 212 19.93 -12.83 -2.83
N GLY A 213 21.17 -13.31 -2.66
CA GLY A 213 22.36 -12.55 -3.05
C GLY A 213 22.45 -11.16 -2.40
N GLY A 214 22.06 -11.05 -1.12
CA GLY A 214 22.12 -9.81 -0.33
C GLY A 214 20.98 -8.82 -0.55
N ILE A 215 19.93 -9.19 -1.29
CA ILE A 215 18.76 -8.35 -1.55
C ILE A 215 17.51 -9.06 -1.00
N GLY A 216 16.66 -8.33 -0.27
CA GLY A 216 15.36 -8.84 0.20
C GLY A 216 14.49 -9.30 -0.97
N ILE A 217 13.93 -10.50 -0.88
CA ILE A 217 12.98 -11.02 -1.89
C ILE A 217 11.67 -10.24 -1.89
N ASP A 218 11.40 -9.51 -0.82
CA ASP A 218 10.26 -8.64 -0.66
C ASP A 218 10.41 -7.31 -1.42
N GLU A 219 11.53 -7.02 -2.07
CA GLU A 219 11.74 -5.74 -2.73
C GLU A 219 11.38 -5.75 -4.23
N PHE A 220 10.43 -4.87 -4.61
CA PHE A 220 9.90 -4.75 -5.97
C PHE A 220 10.03 -3.32 -6.50
N VAL A 221 10.41 -3.20 -7.77
CA VAL A 221 10.42 -1.92 -8.49
C VAL A 221 9.47 -2.02 -9.67
N PHE A 222 8.52 -1.11 -9.76
CA PHE A 222 7.66 -0.98 -10.92
C PHE A 222 8.13 0.16 -11.81
N MET A 223 8.11 -0.10 -13.11
CA MET A 223 8.33 0.89 -14.16
C MET A 223 6.98 1.32 -14.68
N LEU A 224 6.63 2.59 -14.48
CA LEU A 224 5.37 3.17 -14.91
C LEU A 224 5.58 3.97 -16.20
N GLY A 225 4.68 3.81 -17.16
CA GLY A 225 4.58 4.69 -18.32
C GLY A 225 3.96 6.04 -17.97
N GLU A 226 3.90 6.94 -18.96
CA GLU A 226 3.29 8.28 -18.81
C GLU A 226 1.82 8.23 -18.39
N ASP A 227 1.11 7.15 -18.71
CA ASP A 227 -0.30 6.91 -18.33
C ASP A 227 -0.45 6.43 -16.87
N GLY A 228 0.65 6.27 -16.15
CA GLY A 228 0.68 5.77 -14.77
C GLY A 228 0.45 4.27 -14.64
N LYS A 229 0.43 3.52 -15.76
CA LYS A 229 0.33 2.06 -15.75
C LYS A 229 1.71 1.43 -15.75
N ALA A 230 1.84 0.30 -15.07
CA ALA A 230 3.05 -0.49 -15.07
C ALA A 230 3.27 -1.14 -16.44
N THR A 231 4.42 -0.86 -17.04
CA THR A 231 4.92 -1.51 -18.25
C THR A 231 5.78 -2.72 -17.89
N ALA A 232 6.46 -2.64 -16.75
CA ALA A 232 7.32 -3.71 -16.26
C ALA A 232 7.46 -3.68 -14.74
N VAL A 233 7.87 -4.81 -14.18
CA VAL A 233 8.16 -5.00 -12.76
C VAL A 233 9.45 -5.79 -12.60
N ARG A 234 10.29 -5.36 -11.68
CA ARG A 234 11.56 -5.98 -11.36
C ARG A 234 11.58 -6.36 -9.88
N PRO A 235 11.41 -7.65 -9.54
CA PRO A 235 11.76 -8.15 -8.22
C PRO A 235 13.29 -8.04 -8.06
N ARG A 236 13.78 -7.20 -7.15
CA ARG A 236 15.21 -6.85 -7.11
C ARG A 236 16.09 -8.04 -6.77
N ALA A 237 15.61 -8.94 -5.92
CA ALA A 237 16.29 -10.20 -5.59
C ALA A 237 16.55 -11.09 -6.82
N MET A 238 15.63 -11.09 -7.80
CA MET A 238 15.75 -11.90 -9.01
C MET A 238 16.68 -11.27 -10.06
N ARG A 239 16.99 -9.97 -9.92
CA ARG A 239 17.83 -9.20 -10.86
C ARG A 239 17.34 -9.28 -12.31
N GLU A 240 16.05 -9.46 -12.49
CA GLU A 240 15.42 -9.63 -13.80
C GLU A 240 14.16 -8.77 -13.88
N THR A 241 13.91 -8.21 -15.07
CA THR A 241 12.73 -7.42 -15.37
C THR A 241 11.67 -8.28 -16.06
N TYR A 242 10.45 -8.23 -15.54
CA TYR A 242 9.27 -8.88 -16.12
C TYR A 242 8.39 -7.83 -16.79
N TYR A 243 8.00 -8.08 -18.04
CA TYR A 243 7.20 -7.14 -18.82
C TYR A 243 5.73 -7.51 -18.77
N VAL A 244 4.87 -6.50 -18.76
CA VAL A 244 3.42 -6.71 -18.77
C VAL A 244 3.01 -7.44 -20.05
N ARG A 245 2.26 -8.53 -19.91
CA ARG A 245 1.70 -9.26 -21.04
C ARG A 245 0.29 -8.73 -21.28
N ARG A 246 0.15 -7.85 -22.27
CA ARG A 246 -1.15 -7.36 -22.75
C ARG A 246 -1.80 -8.36 -23.69
#